data_AF-A0A6V8NHW8-F1
#
_entry.id   AF-A0A6V8NHW8-F1
#
_cell.length_a   1.000
_cell.length_b   1.000
_cell.length_c   1.000
_cell.angle_alpha   90.00
_cell.angle_beta   90.00
_cell.angle_gamma   90.00
#
_symmetry.space_group_name_H-M   'P 1'
#
loop_
_entity.id
_entity.type
_entity.pdbx_description
1 polymer ?
#
loop_
_entity_poly.entity_id
_entity_poly.type
_entity_poly.pdbx_seq_one_letter_code
_entity_poly.pdbx_strand_id
1 'polypeptide(L)'
;MTKREKLSWLIDAYEDNVRYLEGSIYDEILSLFIYRDSIQGLLPEVGTPQDRKRVTKTDEELRQKRDIVVEMDLASMRDSVPNPPKSHWWWYLDEITKKERATA
;
A
#
# COMPACT_ATOMS: atom_id res chain seq x y z
N MET A 1 -12.83 -7.91 -17.90
CA MET A 1 -11.86 -6.85 -17.57
C MET A 1 -10.47 -7.29 -18.02
N THR A 2 -9.81 -6.50 -18.86
CA THR A 2 -8.44 -6.71 -19.33
C THR A 2 -7.43 -6.43 -18.21
N LYS A 3 -6.16 -6.86 -18.37
CA LYS A 3 -5.09 -6.52 -17.42
C LYS A 3 -4.92 -5.00 -17.26
N ARG A 4 -5.06 -4.23 -18.35
CA ARG A 4 -4.92 -2.76 -18.33
C ARG A 4 -6.07 -2.07 -17.62
N GLU A 5 -7.30 -2.52 -17.84
CA GLU A 5 -8.47 -2.02 -17.11
C GLU A 5 -8.36 -2.36 -15.62
N LYS A 6 -7.93 -3.58 -15.30
CA LYS A 6 -7.67 -4.01 -13.91
C LYS A 6 -6.63 -3.14 -13.24
N LEU A 7 -5.51 -2.84 -13.89
CA LEU A 7 -4.48 -1.97 -13.34
C LEU A 7 -5.03 -0.56 -13.09
N SER A 8 -5.83 -0.01 -14.01
CA SER A 8 -6.44 1.31 -13.82
C SER A 8 -7.30 1.35 -12.56
N TRP A 9 -8.22 0.39 -12.45
CA TRP A 9 -9.12 0.30 -11.31
C TRP A 9 -8.37 0.11 -9.99
N LEU A 10 -7.32 -0.73 -9.98
CA LEU A 10 -6.50 -0.92 -8.79
C LEU A 10 -5.80 0.36 -8.35
N ILE A 11 -5.26 1.15 -9.28
CA ILE A 11 -4.60 2.43 -8.96
C ILE A 11 -5.64 3.41 -8.39
N ASP A 12 -6.82 3.49 -9.00
CA ASP A 12 -7.89 4.36 -8.52
C ASP A 12 -8.33 3.96 -7.10
N ALA A 13 -8.54 2.66 -6.86
CA ALA A 13 -8.89 2.14 -5.53
C ALA A 13 -7.77 2.39 -4.50
N TYR A 14 -6.51 2.21 -4.87
CA TYR A 14 -5.37 2.48 -4.00
C TYR A 14 -5.27 3.97 -3.64
N GLU A 15 -5.44 4.86 -4.62
CA GLU A 15 -5.49 6.31 -4.40
C GLU A 15 -6.60 6.72 -3.45
N ASP A 16 -7.80 6.18 -3.62
CA ASP A 16 -8.92 6.51 -2.75
C ASP A 16 -8.69 6.01 -1.31
N ASN A 17 -8.19 4.79 -1.13
CA ASN A 17 -7.87 4.27 0.20
C ASN A 17 -6.80 5.10 0.92
N VAL A 18 -5.74 5.51 0.21
CA VAL A 18 -4.70 6.39 0.80
C VAL A 18 -5.24 7.79 1.06
N ARG A 19 -6.13 8.31 0.21
CA ARG A 19 -6.76 9.62 0.42
C ARG A 19 -7.62 9.63 1.67
N TYR A 20 -8.44 8.60 1.87
CA TYR A 20 -9.42 8.50 2.96
C TYR A 20 -9.01 7.56 4.09
N LEU A 21 -7.70 7.49 4.36
CA LEU A 21 -7.10 6.62 5.36
C LEU A 21 -7.52 6.94 6.81
N GLU A 22 -7.87 8.20 7.08
CA GLU A 22 -8.32 8.63 8.41
C GLU A 22 -9.68 8.03 8.73
N GLY A 23 -9.76 7.27 9.82
CA GLY A 23 -10.96 6.55 10.21
C GLY A 23 -11.15 5.21 9.49
N SER A 24 -10.19 4.79 8.66
CA SER A 24 -10.25 3.48 8.03
C SER A 24 -10.20 2.36 9.07
N ILE A 25 -10.96 1.30 8.81
CA ILE A 25 -10.93 0.09 9.63
C ILE A 25 -9.88 -0.89 9.12
N TYR A 26 -9.59 -1.91 9.95
CA TYR A 26 -8.60 -2.95 9.65
C TYR A 26 -8.73 -3.55 8.23
N ASP A 27 -9.93 -3.92 7.81
CA ASP A 27 -10.18 -4.55 6.50
C ASP A 27 -9.89 -3.61 5.31
N GLU A 28 -10.07 -2.30 5.50
CA GLU A 28 -9.78 -1.29 4.47
C GLU A 28 -8.27 -1.10 4.32
N ILE A 29 -7.54 -1.04 5.43
CA ILE A 29 -6.07 -1.00 5.42
C ILE A 29 -5.48 -2.28 4.80
N LEU A 30 -6.06 -3.44 5.14
CA LEU A 30 -5.65 -4.71 4.53
C LEU A 30 -5.90 -4.69 3.02
N SER A 31 -7.06 -4.20 2.58
CA SER A 31 -7.40 -4.05 1.16
C SER A 31 -6.42 -3.13 0.42
N LEU A 32 -6.03 -2.01 1.04
CA LEU A 32 -5.01 -1.09 0.52
C LEU A 32 -3.70 -1.83 0.20
N PHE A 33 -3.19 -2.65 1.11
CA PHE A 33 -1.96 -3.41 0.87
C PHE A 33 -2.12 -4.46 -0.22
N ILE A 34 -3.25 -5.16 -0.26
CA ILE A 34 -3.56 -6.14 -1.31
C ILE A 34 -3.66 -5.46 -2.69
N TYR A 35 -4.24 -4.27 -2.77
CA TYR A 35 -4.26 -3.48 -4.00
C TYR A 35 -2.85 -3.11 -4.41
N ARG A 36 -2.00 -2.67 -3.47
CA ARG A 36 -0.63 -2.29 -3.79
C ARG A 36 0.23 -3.47 -4.26
N ASP A 37 0.04 -4.66 -3.69
CA ASP A 37 0.64 -5.91 -4.14
C ASP A 37 0.19 -6.24 -5.58
N SER A 38 -1.11 -6.12 -5.86
CA SER A 38 -1.66 -6.37 -7.19
C SER A 38 -1.13 -5.38 -8.25
N ILE A 39 -0.99 -4.10 -7.88
CA ILE A 39 -0.36 -3.08 -8.72
C ILE A 39 1.10 -3.46 -8.98
N GLN A 40 1.85 -3.89 -7.97
CA GLN A 40 3.26 -4.27 -8.12
C GLN A 40 3.46 -5.36 -9.17
N GLY A 41 2.55 -6.32 -9.26
CA GLY A 41 2.59 -7.38 -10.28
C GLY A 41 2.22 -6.89 -11.69
N LEU A 42 1.23 -6.00 -11.83
CA LEU A 42 0.70 -5.59 -13.14
C LEU A 42 1.40 -4.37 -13.74
N LEU A 43 1.92 -3.46 -12.91
CA LEU A 43 2.52 -2.20 -13.35
C LEU A 43 3.73 -2.40 -14.29
N PRO A 44 4.63 -3.40 -14.11
CA PRO A 44 5.70 -3.67 -15.07
C PRO A 44 5.18 -4.15 -16.42
N GLU A 45 4.10 -4.94 -16.44
CA GLU A 45 3.58 -5.58 -17.65
C GLU A 45 2.77 -4.64 -18.55
N VAL A 46 1.87 -3.85 -17.96
CA VAL A 46 0.88 -3.07 -18.72
C VAL A 46 0.81 -1.60 -18.31
N GLY A 47 1.66 -1.17 -17.39
CA GLY A 47 1.66 0.19 -16.83
C GLY A 47 2.31 1.23 -17.72
N THR A 48 1.64 2.37 -17.88
CA THR A 48 2.16 3.54 -18.58
C THR A 48 3.07 4.38 -17.67
N PRO A 49 3.87 5.33 -18.22
CA PRO A 49 4.61 6.28 -17.40
C PRO A 49 3.73 7.11 -16.45
N GLN A 50 2.51 7.43 -16.87
CA GLN A 50 1.54 8.15 -16.03
C GLN A 50 1.07 7.29 -14.86
N ASP A 51 0.78 6.01 -15.10
CA ASP A 51 0.40 5.06 -14.03
C ASP A 51 1.51 4.94 -12.98
N ARG A 52 2.78 4.89 -13.40
CA ARG A 52 3.92 4.84 -12.47
C ARG A 52 4.05 6.10 -11.62
N LYS A 53 3.83 7.28 -12.23
CA LYS A 53 3.83 8.56 -11.49
C LYS A 53 2.72 8.61 -10.46
N ARG A 54 1.52 8.15 -10.81
CA ARG A 54 0.39 8.03 -9.89
C ARG A 54 0.75 7.16 -8.69
N VAL A 55 1.17 5.92 -8.93
CA VAL A 55 1.56 4.98 -7.87
C VAL A 55 2.68 5.54 -6.99
N THR A 56 3.69 6.18 -7.57
CA THR A 56 4.80 6.79 -6.81
C THR A 56 4.30 7.90 -5.89
N LYS A 57 3.43 8.78 -6.41
CA LYS A 57 2.83 9.85 -5.61
C LYS A 57 1.98 9.27 -4.48
N THR A 58 1.16 8.28 -4.76
CA THR A 58 0.32 7.62 -3.75
C THR A 58 1.16 6.90 -2.69
N ASP A 59 2.27 6.27 -3.08
CA ASP A 59 3.23 5.65 -2.17
C ASP A 59 3.87 6.69 -1.23
N GLU A 60 4.17 7.90 -1.74
CA GLU A 60 4.66 9.02 -0.91
C GLU A 60 3.60 9.51 0.07
N GLU A 61 2.34 9.66 -0.36
CA GLU A 61 1.22 10.03 0.50
C GLU A 61 0.99 8.99 1.62
N LEU A 62 1.04 7.69 1.29
CA LEU A 62 0.96 6.61 2.28
C LEU A 62 2.07 6.71 3.33
N ARG A 63 3.31 7.01 2.90
CA ARG A 63 4.45 7.18 3.84
C ARG A 63 4.25 8.38 4.77
N GLN A 64 3.68 9.47 4.27
CA GLN A 64 3.38 10.64 5.10
C GLN A 64 2.30 10.32 6.15
N LYS A 65 1.36 9.44 5.79
CA LYS A 65 0.26 8.99 6.66
C LYS A 65 0.56 7.70 7.44
N ARG A 66 1.81 7.25 7.46
CA ARG A 66 2.19 5.94 8.01
C ARG A 66 1.77 5.74 9.47
N ASP A 67 1.74 6.79 10.29
CA ASP A 67 1.40 6.68 11.70
C ASP A 67 -0.03 6.15 11.90
N ILE A 68 -0.98 6.55 11.04
CA ILE A 68 -2.37 6.03 11.04
C ILE A 68 -2.38 4.53 10.79
N VAL A 69 -1.56 4.09 9.84
CA VAL A 69 -1.46 2.67 9.48
C VAL A 69 -0.85 1.89 10.63
N VAL A 70 0.27 2.39 11.20
CA VAL A 70 1.04 1.73 12.27
C VAL A 70 0.18 1.45 13.51
N GLU A 71 -0.81 2.28 13.79
CA GLU A 71 -1.77 2.09 14.90
C GLU A 71 -2.68 0.86 14.71
N MET A 72 -2.83 0.32 13.49
CA MET A 72 -3.75 -0.76 13.15
C MET A 72 -3.16 -2.18 13.29
N ASP A 73 -2.04 -2.33 14.00
CA ASP A 73 -1.35 -3.61 14.22
C ASP A 73 -1.00 -4.38 12.92
N LEU A 74 -0.03 -3.84 12.18
CA LEU A 74 0.46 -4.44 10.93
C LEU A 74 1.05 -5.84 11.13
N ALA A 75 1.50 -6.19 12.34
CA ALA A 75 2.02 -7.53 12.60
C ALA A 75 0.91 -8.57 12.47
N SER A 76 -0.24 -8.32 13.10
CA SER A 76 -1.43 -9.16 12.93
C SER A 76 -1.92 -9.20 11.47
N MET A 77 -1.87 -8.07 10.75
CA MET A 77 -2.19 -8.04 9.32
C MET A 77 -1.29 -8.96 8.50
N ARG A 78 0.03 -8.90 8.71
CA ARG A 78 1.00 -9.77 8.03
C ARG A 78 0.72 -11.24 8.30
N ASP A 79 0.38 -11.61 9.53
CA ASP A 79 0.08 -12.99 9.91
C ASP A 79 -1.26 -13.49 9.33
N SER A 80 -2.19 -12.58 9.05
CA SER A 80 -3.49 -12.90 8.46
C SER A 80 -3.44 -13.24 6.96
N VAL A 81 -2.33 -12.95 6.29
CA VAL A 81 -2.14 -13.22 4.85
C VAL A 81 -1.07 -14.28 4.60
N PRO A 82 -1.27 -15.20 3.65
CA PRO A 82 -0.27 -16.21 3.33
C PRO A 82 0.95 -15.56 2.64
N ASN A 83 2.08 -15.51 3.35
CA ASN A 83 3.38 -15.01 2.86
C ASN A 83 3.35 -13.54 2.36
N PRO A 84 3.17 -12.55 3.26
CA PRO A 84 3.31 -11.14 2.87
C PRO A 84 4.73 -10.91 2.31
N PRO A 85 4.89 -10.29 1.13
CA PRO A 85 6.20 -10.23 0.49
C PRO A 85 7.16 -9.37 1.31
N LYS A 86 8.26 -9.97 1.80
CA LYS A 86 9.27 -9.28 2.63
C LYS A 86 9.94 -8.08 1.92
N SER A 87 9.91 -8.06 0.59
CA SER A 87 10.44 -6.96 -0.23
C SER A 87 9.49 -5.77 -0.35
N HIS A 88 8.24 -5.89 0.08
CA HIS A 88 7.22 -4.87 -0.07
C HIS A 88 7.17 -3.99 1.19
N TRP A 89 7.86 -2.84 1.13
CA TRP A 89 8.03 -1.94 2.26
C TRP A 89 6.72 -1.51 2.93
N TRP A 90 5.60 -1.44 2.19
CA TRP A 90 4.30 -1.01 2.74
C TRP A 90 3.77 -1.94 3.83
N TRP A 91 4.10 -3.24 3.77
CA TRP A 91 3.74 -4.21 4.81
C TRP A 91 4.52 -4.01 6.12
N TYR A 92 5.63 -3.29 6.10
CA TYR A 92 6.59 -3.16 7.21
C TYR A 92 6.74 -1.71 7.66
N LEU A 93 5.72 -0.88 7.42
CA LEU A 93 5.71 0.54 7.82
C LEU A 93 5.91 0.72 9.34
N ASP A 94 5.41 -0.21 10.16
CA ASP A 94 5.63 -0.25 11.60
C ASP A 94 7.10 -0.45 11.96
N GLU A 95 7.78 -1.38 11.31
CA GLU A 95 9.21 -1.64 11.53
C GLU A 95 10.08 -0.47 11.06
N ILE A 96 9.77 0.09 9.88
CA ILE A 96 10.46 1.27 9.32
C ILE A 96 10.30 2.46 10.27
N THR A 97 9.07 2.73 10.73
CA THR A 97 8.77 3.85 11.62
C THR A 97 9.47 3.69 12.98
N LYS A 98 9.47 2.48 13.55
CA LYS A 98 10.20 2.19 14.81
C LYS A 98 11.70 2.44 14.66
N LYS A 99 12.29 1.98 13.55
CA LYS A 99 13.72 2.17 13.27
C LYS A 99 14.09 3.65 13.14
N GLU A 100 13.30 4.42 12.39
CA GLU A 100 13.53 5.86 12.21
C GLU A 100 13.48 6.62 13.54
N ARG A 101 12.52 6.29 14.42
CA ARG A 101 12.38 6.90 15.76
C ARG A 101 13.53 6.54 16.70
N ALA A 102 14.14 5.36 16.55
CA ALA A 102 15.28 4.94 17.36
C ALA A 102 16.61 5.64 16.95
N THR A 103 16.66 6.22 15.75
CA THR A 103 17.85 6.90 15.21
C THR A 103 17.76 8.42 15.19
N ALA A 104 16.62 8.99 15.58
CA ALA A 104 16.36 10.43 15.69
C ALA A 104 16.70 10.93 17.10
#